data_AF-A0A938LZU5-F1
#
_entry.id   AF-A0A938LZU5-F1
#
_cell.length_a   1.000
_cell.length_b   1.000
_cell.length_c   1.000
_cell.angle_alpha   90.00
_cell.angle_beta   90.00
_cell.angle_gamma   90.00
#
_symmetry.space_group_name_H-M   'P 1'
#
loop_
_entity.id
_entity.type
_entity.pdbx_description
1 polymer ?
#
loop_
_entity_poly.entity_id
_entity_poly.type
_entity_poly.pdbx_seq_one_letter_code
_entity_poly.pdbx_strand_id
1 'polypeptide(L)'
;MRKRKRPQLLGRYIVADPEICHGRPTFRGTRIFVSDVLEMVAEGMAWEAIIEQWHGSITKEAIAEAVKLSSEAFLKHVDEFVLEPIPA
;
A
#
# COMPACT_ATOMS: atom_id res chain seq x y z
N MET A 1 -28.21 14.67 -2.58
CA MET A 1 -26.79 14.85 -2.98
C MET A 1 -25.91 14.05 -2.03
N ARG A 2 -25.18 13.05 -2.51
CA ARG A 2 -24.23 12.26 -1.69
C ARG A 2 -23.02 13.17 -1.43
N LYS A 3 -22.69 13.50 -0.17
CA LYS A 3 -21.48 14.29 0.15
C LYS A 3 -20.27 13.59 -0.48
N ARG A 4 -19.53 14.25 -1.37
CA ARG A 4 -18.27 13.73 -1.92
C ARG A 4 -17.33 13.44 -0.74
N LYS A 5 -16.94 12.18 -0.58
CA LYS A 5 -15.92 11.80 0.41
C LYS A 5 -14.59 12.38 -0.10
N ARG A 6 -13.86 13.09 0.76
CA ARG A 6 -12.58 13.73 0.41
C ARG A 6 -11.47 12.69 0.33
N PRO A 7 -10.39 12.97 -0.43
CA PRO A 7 -9.17 12.18 -0.36
C PRO A 7 -8.62 12.11 1.06
N GLN A 8 -8.17 10.94 1.48
CA GLN A 8 -7.60 10.68 2.79
C GLN A 8 -6.12 10.37 2.64
N LEU A 9 -5.27 11.12 3.34
CA LEU A 9 -3.85 10.80 3.42
C LEU A 9 -3.66 9.67 4.42
N LEU A 10 -3.09 8.56 3.98
CA LEU A 10 -2.74 7.42 4.84
C LEU A 10 -1.29 7.52 5.32
N GLY A 11 -0.48 8.31 4.62
CA GLY A 11 0.90 8.63 4.97
C GLY A 11 1.41 9.84 4.18
N ARG A 12 2.73 10.00 4.14
CA ARG A 12 3.38 11.05 3.33
C ARG A 12 3.20 10.77 1.85
N TYR A 13 3.33 9.51 1.45
CA TYR A 13 3.34 9.05 0.06
C TYR A 13 2.07 8.32 -0.35
N ILE A 14 1.20 7.93 0.58
CA ILE A 14 0.00 7.11 0.27
C ILE A 14 -1.29 7.89 0.52
N VAL A 15 -2.22 7.77 -0.42
CA VAL A 15 -3.55 8.42 -0.39
C VAL A 15 -4.63 7.41 -0.76
N ALA A 16 -5.80 7.56 -0.16
CA ALA A 16 -7.04 6.89 -0.55
C ALA A 16 -8.06 7.94 -0.99
N ASP A 17 -8.32 8.02 -2.30
CA ASP A 17 -9.29 8.96 -2.87
C ASP A 17 -10.50 8.20 -3.43
N PRO A 18 -11.71 8.38 -2.88
CA PRO A 18 -12.93 7.73 -3.37
C PRO A 18 -13.22 7.94 -4.87
N GLU A 19 -12.72 9.03 -5.47
CA GLU A 19 -12.86 9.34 -6.89
C GLU A 19 -11.73 8.74 -7.75
N ILE A 20 -10.66 8.20 -7.14
CA ILE A 20 -9.54 7.53 -7.81
C ILE A 20 -9.50 6.07 -7.40
N CYS A 21 -9.55 5.17 -8.38
CA CYS A 21 -9.42 3.73 -8.14
C CYS A 21 -10.35 3.17 -7.03
N HIS A 22 -11.54 3.78 -6.90
CA HIS A 22 -12.58 3.43 -5.93
C HIS A 22 -12.17 3.57 -4.46
N GLY A 23 -11.23 4.48 -4.14
CA GLY A 23 -10.78 4.72 -2.78
C GLY A 23 -9.75 3.71 -2.27
N ARG A 24 -9.27 2.80 -3.12
CA ARG A 24 -8.15 1.93 -2.76
C ARG A 24 -6.85 2.74 -2.63
N PRO A 25 -5.93 2.37 -1.72
CA PRO A 25 -4.68 3.09 -1.53
C PRO A 25 -3.82 3.13 -2.80
N THR A 26 -3.41 4.34 -3.19
CA THR A 26 -2.44 4.59 -4.26
C THR A 26 -1.31 5.47 -3.76
N PHE A 27 -0.19 5.47 -4.49
CA PHE A 27 0.85 6.47 -4.27
C PHE A 27 0.38 7.86 -4.69
N ARG A 28 0.75 8.87 -3.91
CA ARG A 28 0.31 10.26 -4.09
C ARG A 28 0.69 10.75 -5.48
N GLY A 29 -0.30 11.27 -6.20
CA GLY A 29 -0.09 11.79 -7.55
C GLY A 29 0.00 10.72 -8.64
N THR A 30 -0.20 9.44 -8.28
CA THR A 30 -0.21 8.32 -9.24
C THR A 30 -1.52 7.54 -9.15
N ARG A 31 -1.73 6.64 -10.12
CA ARG A 31 -2.76 5.60 -10.09
C ARG A 31 -2.18 4.21 -9.83
N ILE A 32 -0.99 4.15 -9.26
CA ILE A 32 -0.30 2.91 -8.97
C ILE A 32 -0.78 2.43 -7.60
N PHE A 33 -1.32 1.21 -7.54
CA PHE A 33 -1.80 0.66 -6.27
C PHE A 33 -0.63 0.34 -5.36
N VAL A 34 -0.86 0.58 -4.06
CA VAL A 34 0.06 0.11 -3.03
C VAL A 34 0.17 -1.41 -3.06
N SER A 35 -0.93 -2.13 -3.34
CA SER A 35 -0.94 -3.58 -3.46
C SER A 35 -0.01 -4.10 -4.55
N ASP A 36 0.01 -3.48 -5.72
CA ASP A 36 0.82 -3.94 -6.85
C ASP A 36 2.31 -3.85 -6.52
N VAL A 37 2.72 -2.77 -5.84
CA VAL A 37 4.10 -2.59 -5.40
C VAL A 37 4.46 -3.56 -4.27
N LEU A 38 3.55 -3.83 -3.34
CA LEU A 38 3.78 -4.82 -2.28
C LEU A 38 3.90 -6.25 -2.83
N GLU A 39 3.14 -6.59 -3.87
CA GLU A 39 3.26 -7.87 -4.58
C GLU A 39 4.66 -8.00 -5.21
N MET A 40 5.13 -6.97 -5.91
CA MET A 40 6.49 -6.97 -6.48
C MET A 40 7.57 -7.11 -5.39
N VAL A 41 7.37 -6.47 -4.23
CA VAL A 41 8.27 -6.64 -3.07
C VAL A 41 8.22 -8.08 -2.56
N ALA A 42 7.04 -8.70 -2.47
CA ALA A 42 6.85 -10.09 -2.05
C ALA A 42 7.47 -11.09 -3.03
N GLU A 43 7.46 -10.78 -4.34
CA GLU A 43 8.17 -11.53 -5.40
C GLU A 43 9.70 -11.39 -5.32
N GLY A 44 10.22 -10.56 -4.40
CA GLY A 44 11.65 -10.37 -4.19
C GLY A 44 12.29 -9.40 -5.18
N MET A 45 11.50 -8.59 -5.89
CA MET A 45 12.02 -7.62 -6.84
C MET A 45 12.84 -6.53 -6.13
N ALA A 46 14.01 -6.21 -6.67
CA ALA A 46 14.83 -5.11 -6.17
C ALA A 46 14.08 -3.79 -6.26
N TRP A 47 14.18 -2.94 -5.25
CA TRP A 47 13.40 -1.70 -5.18
C TRP A 47 13.72 -0.75 -6.33
N GLU A 48 14.97 -0.71 -6.77
CA GLU A 48 15.40 0.05 -7.94
C GLU A 48 14.67 -0.40 -9.21
N ALA A 49 14.49 -1.72 -9.40
CA ALA A 49 13.78 -2.28 -10.54
C ALA A 49 12.28 -1.97 -10.49
N ILE A 50 11.66 -2.01 -9.29
CA ILE A 50 10.27 -1.58 -9.10
C ILE A 50 10.10 -0.10 -9.50
N ILE A 51 11.03 0.76 -9.05
CA ILE A 51 11.01 2.19 -9.36
C ILE A 51 11.16 2.42 -10.87
N GLU A 52 12.08 1.70 -11.51
CA GLU A 52 12.29 1.76 -12.96
C GLU A 52 11.07 1.28 -13.75
N GLN A 53 10.43 0.18 -13.32
CA GLN A 53 9.21 -0.35 -13.93
C GLN A 53 8.07 0.67 -13.90
N TRP A 54 7.99 1.49 -12.86
CA TRP A 54 7.03 2.60 -12.76
C TRP A 54 7.57 3.94 -13.29
N HIS A 55 8.65 3.90 -14.08
CA HIS A 55 9.27 5.06 -14.72
C HIS A 55 9.65 6.18 -13.75
N GLY A 56 10.09 5.84 -12.54
CA GLY A 56 10.45 6.80 -11.51
C GLY A 56 9.28 7.50 -10.83
N SER A 57 8.03 7.04 -11.08
CA SER A 57 6.82 7.64 -10.48
C SER A 57 6.69 7.38 -8.98
N ILE A 58 7.49 6.47 -8.43
CA ILE A 58 7.52 6.09 -7.01
C ILE A 58 8.96 6.15 -6.53
N THR A 59 9.18 6.56 -5.28
CA THR A 59 10.52 6.62 -4.67
C THR A 59 10.73 5.48 -3.68
N LYS A 60 11.99 5.24 -3.29
CA LYS A 60 12.33 4.24 -2.27
C LYS A 60 11.61 4.50 -0.95
N GLU A 61 11.46 5.76 -0.55
CA GLU A 61 10.79 6.15 0.68
C GLU A 61 9.28 5.85 0.62
N ALA A 62 8.67 5.96 -0.56
CA ALA A 62 7.28 5.60 -0.76
C ALA A 62 7.09 4.08 -0.62
N ILE A 63 7.97 3.26 -1.21
CA ILE A 63 7.96 1.80 -1.03
C ILE A 63 8.15 1.44 0.45
N ALA A 64 9.12 2.08 1.13
CA ALA A 64 9.34 1.86 2.56
C ALA A 64 8.12 2.20 3.42
N GLU A 65 7.43 3.31 3.12
CA GLU A 65 6.20 3.69 3.81
C GLU A 65 5.08 2.65 3.61
N ALA A 66 4.92 2.14 2.37
CA ALA A 66 3.98 1.07 2.07
C ALA A 66 4.27 -0.20 2.88
N VAL A 67 5.53 -0.65 2.92
CA VAL A 67 5.95 -1.84 3.69
C VAL A 67 5.69 -1.61 5.19
N LYS A 68 6.06 -0.45 5.72
CA LYS A 68 5.86 -0.12 7.13
C LYS A 68 4.38 -0.15 7.52
N LEU A 69 3.51 0.55 6.77
CA LEU A 69 2.08 0.57 7.05
C LEU A 69 1.45 -0.82 6.92
N SER A 70 1.94 -1.65 5.99
CA SER A 70 1.47 -3.03 5.83
C SER A 70 1.86 -3.89 7.03
N SER A 71 3.09 -3.74 7.55
CA SER A 71 3.52 -4.41 8.78
C SER A 71 2.68 -3.98 9.99
N GLU A 72 2.41 -2.68 10.13
CA GLU A 72 1.54 -2.17 11.20
C GLU A 72 0.08 -2.67 11.07
N ALA A 73 -0.44 -2.76 9.85
CA ALA A 73 -1.77 -3.31 9.59
C ALA A 73 -1.83 -4.80 9.92
N PHE A 74 -0.83 -5.59 9.48
CA PHE A 74 -0.76 -7.01 9.79
C PHE A 74 -0.77 -7.27 11.31
N LEU A 75 0.01 -6.52 12.08
CA LEU A 75 0.04 -6.66 13.54
C LEU A 75 -1.29 -6.28 14.22
N LYS A 76 -2.07 -5.35 13.65
CA LYS A 76 -3.37 -4.93 14.19
C LYS A 76 -4.50 -5.92 13.90
N HIS A 77 -4.33 -6.76 12.88
CA HIS A 77 -5.34 -7.69 12.37
C HIS A 77 -4.85 -9.14 12.43
N VAL A 78 -3.82 -9.44 13.24
CA VAL A 78 -3.18 -10.77 13.30
C VAL A 78 -4.16 -11.89 13.64
N ASP A 79 -5.20 -11.57 14.42
CA ASP A 79 -6.30 -12.44 14.79
C ASP A 79 -7.14 -12.89 13.59
N GLU A 80 -7.24 -12.08 12.53
CA GLU A 80 -7.95 -12.43 11.29
C GLU A 80 -7.20 -13.49 10.46
N PHE A 81 -5.90 -13.71 10.75
CA PHE A 81 -5.03 -14.64 10.01
C PHE A 81 -4.74 -15.95 10.75
N VAL A 82 -5.35 -16.18 11.91
CA VAL A 82 -5.18 -17.44 12.65
C VAL A 82 -5.87 -18.57 11.90
N LEU A 83 -5.09 -19.49 11.33
CA LEU A 83 -5.62 -20.70 10.70
C LEU A 83 -5.95 -21.76 11.76
N GLU A 84 -4.96 -22.13 12.57
CA GLU A 84 -5.10 -23.05 13.70
C GLU A 84 -4.18 -22.61 14.84
N PRO A 85 -4.60 -22.70 16.12
CA PRO A 85 -3.72 -22.41 17.24
C PRO A 85 -2.63 -23.47 17.34
N ILE A 86 -1.37 -23.03 17.46
CA ILE A 86 -0.24 -23.93 17.71
C ILE A 86 -0.39 -24.47 19.15
N PRO A 87 -0.50 -25.79 19.36
CA PRO A 87 -0.53 -26.37 20.70
C PRO A 87 0.73 -26.00 21.48
N ALA A 88 0.57 -25.79 22.79
CA ALA A 88 1.66 -25.49 23.71
C ALA A 88 2.70 -26.63 23.79
#